data_AF-B7SYM7-F1
#
_entry.id   AF-B7SYM7-F1
#
_cell.length_a   1.000
_cell.length_b   1.000
_cell.length_c   1.000
_cell.angle_alpha   90.00
_cell.angle_beta   90.00
_cell.angle_gamma   90.00
#
_symmetry.space_group_name_H-M   'P 1'
#
loop_
_entity.id
_entity.type
_entity.pdbx_description
1 polymer ?
#
loop_
_entity_poly.entity_id
_entity_poly.type
_entity_poly.pdbx_seq_one_letter_code
_entity_poly.pdbx_strand_id
1 'polypeptide(L)'
;LVHALMACADAVQQDNLKVAEALVKQIRLLATSQAGAMRKVATFFAEALAQRIYGLRPPESPLDSSLSDILQMHFYEACPYLKFAHFTANQAILEAFAGKSRVHVIDFSMKQGLQWPALMQALALRPGGPPAFRLTGIGPPQPDNTDPLQQVGWKLAQLAETIHIEFEYRGFVANSLADLEPYMLDVRPGDVEAVAVNSVFELHPLLARPGAIDKVLATVKAVQPTIVTVVEQEA
;
A
#
# COMPACT_ATOMS: atom_id res chain seq x y z
N LEU A 1 -15.64 -19.14 -21.43
CA LEU A 1 -15.17 -17.76 -21.14
C LEU A 1 -13.68 -17.71 -20.86
N VAL A 2 -13.15 -18.47 -19.89
CA VAL A 2 -11.69 -18.51 -19.63
C VAL A 2 -10.88 -18.84 -20.90
N HIS A 3 -11.20 -19.93 -21.61
CA HIS A 3 -10.53 -20.26 -22.87
C HIS A 3 -10.64 -19.16 -23.94
N ALA A 4 -11.77 -18.45 -23.99
CA ALA A 4 -11.96 -17.36 -24.96
C ALA A 4 -11.10 -16.14 -24.60
N LEU A 5 -10.98 -15.81 -23.30
CA LEU A 5 -10.09 -14.77 -22.81
C LEU A 5 -8.62 -15.10 -23.13
N MET A 6 -8.19 -16.35 -22.88
CA MET A 6 -6.84 -16.83 -23.20
C MET A 6 -6.59 -16.75 -24.72
N ALA A 7 -7.49 -17.28 -25.54
CA ALA A 7 -7.35 -17.23 -26.99
C ALA A 7 -7.33 -15.79 -27.54
N CYS A 8 -8.07 -14.88 -26.91
CA CYS A 8 -8.04 -13.45 -27.27
C CYS A 8 -6.69 -12.84 -26.91
N ALA A 9 -6.15 -13.12 -25.73
CA ALA A 9 -4.82 -12.69 -25.32
C ALA A 9 -3.73 -13.23 -26.26
N ASP A 10 -3.80 -14.51 -26.64
CA ASP A 10 -2.89 -15.12 -27.61
C ASP A 10 -2.96 -14.43 -28.98
N ALA A 11 -4.17 -14.13 -29.46
CA ALA A 11 -4.35 -13.40 -30.71
C ALA A 11 -3.79 -11.97 -30.65
N VAL A 12 -3.92 -11.28 -29.51
CA VAL A 12 -3.29 -9.97 -29.29
C VAL A 12 -1.77 -10.09 -29.27
N GLN A 13 -1.22 -11.13 -28.62
CA GLN A 13 0.23 -11.36 -28.56
C GLN A 13 0.83 -11.67 -29.95
N GLN A 14 0.08 -12.36 -30.80
CA GLN A 14 0.47 -12.67 -32.18
C GLN A 14 0.19 -11.53 -33.18
N ASP A 15 -0.25 -10.36 -32.69
CA ASP A 15 -0.65 -9.20 -33.50
C ASP A 15 -1.79 -9.51 -34.51
N ASN A 16 -2.58 -10.55 -34.25
CA ASN A 16 -3.74 -10.92 -35.06
C ASN A 16 -4.99 -10.15 -34.60
N LEU A 17 -4.98 -8.84 -34.84
CA LEU A 17 -6.01 -7.92 -34.33
C LEU A 17 -7.41 -8.23 -34.85
N LYS A 18 -7.55 -8.80 -36.06
CA LYS A 18 -8.85 -9.22 -36.61
C LYS A 18 -9.49 -10.32 -35.78
N VAL A 19 -8.72 -11.33 -35.41
CA VAL A 19 -9.19 -12.44 -34.56
C VAL A 19 -9.42 -11.94 -33.14
N ALA A 20 -8.49 -11.15 -32.59
CA ALA A 20 -8.64 -10.57 -31.26
C ALA A 20 -9.93 -9.72 -31.14
N GLU A 21 -10.24 -8.89 -32.15
CA GLU A 21 -11.45 -8.08 -32.16
C GLU A 21 -12.74 -8.93 -32.22
N ALA A 22 -12.73 -10.00 -33.03
CA ALA A 22 -13.87 -10.93 -33.08
C ALA A 22 -14.08 -11.63 -31.73
N LEU A 23 -12.99 -12.11 -31.11
CA LEU A 23 -13.02 -12.78 -29.82
C LEU A 23 -13.48 -11.85 -28.71
N VAL A 24 -12.97 -10.62 -28.62
CA VAL A 24 -13.36 -9.68 -27.56
C VAL A 24 -14.84 -9.30 -27.65
N LYS A 25 -15.40 -9.15 -28.86
CA LYS A 25 -16.85 -8.92 -29.07
C LYS A 25 -17.66 -10.13 -28.60
N GLN A 26 -17.22 -11.34 -28.94
CA GLN A 26 -17.87 -12.57 -28.48
C GLN A 26 -17.80 -12.72 -26.96
N ILE A 27 -16.65 -12.44 -26.33
CA ILE A 27 -16.48 -12.51 -24.88
C ILE A 27 -17.44 -11.55 -24.18
N ARG A 28 -17.56 -10.30 -24.65
CA ARG A 28 -18.49 -9.33 -24.08
C ARG A 28 -19.94 -9.83 -24.12
N LEU A 29 -20.35 -10.42 -25.23
CA LEU A 29 -21.69 -10.99 -25.40
C LEU A 29 -21.91 -12.22 -24.52
N LEU A 30 -20.88 -13.07 -24.34
CA LEU A 30 -20.94 -14.20 -23.42
C LEU A 30 -20.95 -13.74 -21.95
N ALA A 31 -20.24 -12.67 -21.60
CA ALA A 31 -20.18 -12.16 -20.24
C ALA A 31 -21.54 -11.68 -19.72
N THR A 32 -22.37 -11.05 -20.57
CA THR A 32 -23.73 -10.61 -20.18
C THR A 32 -24.63 -11.79 -19.81
N SER A 33 -24.43 -12.96 -20.44
CA SER A 33 -25.18 -14.19 -20.14
C SER A 33 -24.76 -14.87 -18.83
N GLN A 34 -23.61 -14.51 -18.24
CA GLN A 34 -23.15 -15.09 -16.97
C GLN A 34 -23.77 -14.39 -15.77
N ALA A 35 -23.69 -15.01 -14.59
CA ALA A 35 -23.99 -14.37 -13.31
C ALA A 35 -22.79 -14.43 -12.35
N GLY A 36 -22.84 -13.67 -11.26
CA GLY A 36 -21.85 -13.74 -10.18
C GLY A 36 -20.43 -13.35 -10.59
N ALA A 37 -19.44 -14.06 -10.03
CA ALA A 37 -18.02 -13.74 -10.20
C ALA A 37 -17.55 -13.84 -11.66
N MET A 38 -18.02 -14.84 -12.41
CA MET A 38 -17.60 -15.04 -13.80
C MET A 38 -18.02 -13.87 -14.70
N ARG A 39 -19.21 -13.29 -14.49
CA ARG A 39 -19.62 -12.07 -15.19
C ARG A 39 -18.62 -10.94 -14.93
N LYS A 40 -18.23 -10.71 -13.68
CA LYS A 40 -17.29 -9.65 -13.29
C LYS A 40 -15.92 -9.85 -13.95
N VAL A 41 -15.32 -11.03 -13.77
CA VAL A 41 -14.01 -11.37 -14.32
C VAL A 41 -14.02 -11.22 -15.85
N ALA A 42 -14.98 -11.84 -16.53
CA ALA A 42 -15.05 -11.76 -17.99
C ALA A 42 -15.24 -10.33 -18.51
N THR A 43 -16.07 -9.52 -17.85
CA THR A 43 -16.29 -8.12 -18.23
C THR A 43 -15.01 -7.30 -18.10
N PHE A 44 -14.34 -7.33 -16.93
CA PHE A 44 -13.14 -6.52 -16.70
C PHE A 44 -11.97 -6.95 -17.60
N PHE A 45 -11.73 -8.26 -17.76
CA PHE A 45 -10.68 -8.72 -18.68
C PHE A 45 -11.00 -8.41 -20.15
N ALA A 46 -12.26 -8.51 -20.59
CA ALA A 46 -12.64 -8.12 -21.94
C ALA A 46 -12.48 -6.62 -22.18
N GLU A 47 -12.70 -5.79 -21.15
CA GLU A 47 -12.44 -4.36 -21.21
C GLU A 47 -10.96 -4.04 -21.35
N ALA A 48 -10.12 -4.64 -20.51
CA ALA A 48 -8.67 -4.49 -20.59
C ALA A 48 -8.09 -4.98 -21.94
N LEU A 49 -8.57 -6.12 -22.44
CA LEU A 49 -8.18 -6.63 -23.76
C LEU A 49 -8.61 -5.69 -24.89
N ALA A 50 -9.83 -5.13 -24.83
CA ALA A 50 -10.27 -4.16 -25.82
C ALA A 50 -9.42 -2.89 -25.80
N GLN A 51 -9.11 -2.35 -24.61
CA GLN A 51 -8.22 -1.20 -24.47
C GLN A 51 -6.86 -1.48 -25.12
N ARG A 52 -6.29 -2.66 -24.88
CA ARG A 52 -5.03 -3.10 -25.51
C ARG A 52 -5.14 -3.20 -27.04
N ILE A 53 -6.20 -3.81 -27.56
CA ILE A 53 -6.44 -3.97 -29.02
C ILE A 53 -6.54 -2.61 -29.72
N TYR A 54 -7.24 -1.65 -29.12
CA TYR A 54 -7.46 -0.33 -29.69
C TYR A 54 -6.37 0.70 -29.31
N GLY A 55 -5.34 0.29 -28.56
CA GLY A 55 -4.27 1.19 -28.12
C GLY A 55 -4.74 2.30 -27.16
N LEU A 56 -5.86 2.09 -26.47
CA LEU A 56 -6.41 3.05 -25.52
C LEU A 56 -5.65 2.95 -24.20
N ARG A 57 -5.21 4.09 -23.66
CA ARG A 57 -4.64 4.19 -22.32
C ARG A 57 -5.69 4.82 -21.40
N PRO A 58 -6.24 4.08 -20.42
CA PRO A 58 -7.10 4.69 -19.43
C PRO A 58 -6.31 5.72 -18.60
N PRO A 59 -6.99 6.74 -18.04
CA PRO A 59 -6.36 7.65 -17.08
C PRO A 59 -5.87 6.88 -15.84
N GLU A 60 -4.76 7.34 -15.25
CA GLU A 60 -4.06 6.65 -14.14
C GLU A 60 -4.92 6.51 -12.86
N SER A 61 -5.87 7.42 -12.63
CA SER A 61 -6.89 7.28 -11.58
C SER A 61 -8.26 7.77 -12.09
N PRO A 62 -9.17 6.88 -12.49
CA PRO A 62 -10.52 7.25 -12.87
C PRO A 62 -11.44 7.55 -11.67
N LEU A 63 -10.97 7.30 -10.44
CA LEU A 63 -11.74 7.43 -9.20
C LEU A 63 -11.35 8.71 -8.44
N ASP A 64 -12.37 9.39 -7.91
CA ASP A 64 -12.20 10.46 -6.93
C ASP A 64 -11.51 9.91 -5.67
N SER A 65 -10.57 10.67 -5.10
CA SER A 65 -9.78 10.27 -3.92
C SER A 65 -10.69 9.96 -2.74
N SER A 66 -11.75 10.75 -2.54
CA SER A 66 -12.72 10.57 -1.47
C SER A 66 -13.46 9.22 -1.55
N LEU A 67 -13.81 8.79 -2.77
CA LEU A 67 -14.47 7.51 -3.01
C LEU A 67 -13.50 6.34 -2.80
N SER A 68 -12.24 6.51 -3.18
CA SER A 68 -11.18 5.51 -2.94
C SER A 68 -10.99 5.23 -1.45
N ASP A 69 -10.96 6.29 -0.63
CA ASP A 69 -10.81 6.17 0.83
C ASP A 69 -11.98 5.41 1.48
N ILE A 70 -13.22 5.71 1.07
CA ILE A 70 -14.42 5.01 1.56
C ILE A 70 -14.38 3.53 1.16
N LEU A 71 -14.03 3.23 -0.09
CA LEU A 71 -13.91 1.85 -0.56
C LEU A 71 -12.81 1.08 0.18
N GLN A 72 -11.68 1.73 0.48
CA GLN A 72 -10.62 1.14 1.27
C GLN A 72 -11.08 0.81 2.69
N MET A 73 -11.81 1.71 3.35
CA MET A 73 -12.39 1.45 4.68
C MET A 73 -13.36 0.26 4.65
N HIS A 74 -14.29 0.22 3.69
CA HIS A 74 -15.20 -0.90 3.56
C HIS A 74 -14.49 -2.22 3.25
N PHE A 75 -13.43 -2.19 2.44
CA PHE A 75 -12.63 -3.38 2.18
C PHE A 75 -11.92 -3.88 3.45
N TYR A 76 -11.37 -2.97 4.25
CA TYR A 76 -10.76 -3.28 5.55
C TYR A 76 -11.77 -3.89 6.52
N GLU A 77 -13.01 -3.42 6.51
CA GLU A 77 -14.09 -3.95 7.35
C GLU A 77 -14.55 -5.33 6.89
N ALA A 78 -14.84 -5.49 5.60
CA ALA A 78 -15.45 -6.69 5.04
C ALA A 78 -14.48 -7.86 4.86
N CYS A 79 -13.16 -7.62 4.73
CA CYS A 79 -12.19 -8.67 4.44
C CYS A 79 -11.01 -8.69 5.42
N PRO A 80 -10.48 -9.87 5.78
CA PRO A 80 -9.41 -9.99 6.76
C PRO A 80 -8.01 -9.72 6.19
N TYR A 81 -7.85 -9.57 4.87
CA TYR A 81 -6.53 -9.53 4.22
C TYR A 81 -5.63 -8.42 4.77
N LEU A 82 -6.12 -7.18 4.80
CA LEU A 82 -5.35 -6.05 5.34
C LEU A 82 -5.19 -6.12 6.86
N LYS A 83 -6.21 -6.60 7.59
CA LYS A 83 -6.12 -6.81 9.04
C LYS A 83 -5.05 -7.84 9.39
N PHE A 84 -4.97 -8.93 8.65
CA PHE A 84 -3.94 -9.97 8.80
C PHE A 84 -2.55 -9.41 8.53
N ALA A 85 -2.39 -8.66 7.43
CA ALA A 85 -1.15 -7.97 7.09
C ALA A 85 -0.69 -7.04 8.22
N HIS A 86 -1.56 -6.13 8.65
CA HIS A 86 -1.28 -5.17 9.72
C HIS A 86 -0.98 -5.86 11.05
N PHE A 87 -1.78 -6.86 11.44
CA PHE A 87 -1.57 -7.58 12.69
C PHE A 87 -0.21 -8.29 12.71
N THR A 88 0.14 -8.98 11.62
CA THR A 88 1.41 -9.71 11.51
C THR A 88 2.59 -8.76 11.52
N ALA A 89 2.53 -7.66 10.75
CA ALA A 89 3.56 -6.64 10.75
C ALA A 89 3.71 -5.97 12.14
N ASN A 90 2.59 -5.59 12.77
CA ASN A 90 2.60 -4.99 14.10
C ASN A 90 3.19 -5.92 15.16
N GLN A 91 2.88 -7.22 15.10
CA GLN A 91 3.45 -8.20 16.02
C GLN A 91 4.97 -8.28 15.88
N ALA A 92 5.48 -8.36 14.64
CA ALA A 92 6.92 -8.40 14.39
C ALA A 92 7.63 -7.10 14.84
N ILE A 93 7.01 -5.94 14.58
CA ILE A 93 7.51 -4.63 15.04
C ILE A 93 7.53 -4.56 16.57
N LEU A 94 6.46 -4.99 17.23
CA LEU A 94 6.33 -4.98 18.69
C LEU A 94 7.43 -5.83 19.35
N GLU A 95 7.71 -7.01 18.82
CA GLU A 95 8.79 -7.89 19.27
C GLU A 95 10.17 -7.26 19.07
N ALA A 96 10.43 -6.67 17.89
CA ALA A 96 11.68 -5.98 17.60
C ALA A 96 11.93 -4.75 18.52
N PHE A 97 10.85 -4.13 18.99
CA PHE A 97 10.89 -2.99 19.90
C PHE A 97 10.95 -3.35 21.38
N ALA A 98 10.96 -4.64 21.74
CA ALA A 98 11.01 -5.08 23.13
C ALA A 98 12.21 -4.47 23.88
N GLY A 99 11.95 -3.91 25.07
CA GLY A 99 12.96 -3.27 25.93
C GLY A 99 13.49 -1.92 25.44
N LYS A 100 13.08 -1.43 24.26
CA LYS A 100 13.48 -0.11 23.75
C LYS A 100 12.62 0.99 24.35
N SER A 101 13.24 2.10 24.75
CA SER A 101 12.58 3.27 25.35
C SER A 101 12.13 4.32 24.33
N ARG A 102 12.75 4.34 23.14
CA ARG A 102 12.37 5.21 22.02
C ARG A 102 12.33 4.38 20.75
N VAL A 103 11.23 4.50 20.01
CA VAL A 103 10.98 3.68 18.83
C VAL A 103 10.42 4.53 17.70
N HIS A 104 10.81 4.21 16.46
CA HIS A 104 10.41 4.94 15.26
C HIS A 104 9.94 3.97 14.19
N VAL A 105 8.72 4.16 13.70
CA VAL A 105 8.23 3.46 12.52
C VAL A 105 8.25 4.38 11.32
N ILE A 106 8.81 3.91 10.21
CA ILE A 106 8.73 4.53 8.90
C ILE A 106 7.76 3.68 8.07
N ASP A 107 6.59 4.22 7.80
CA ASP A 107 5.54 3.59 7.01
C ASP A 107 5.57 4.11 5.58
N PHE A 108 5.84 3.22 4.63
CA PHE A 108 5.85 3.54 3.21
C PHE A 108 4.44 3.75 2.63
N SER A 109 3.38 3.44 3.38
CA SER A 109 1.99 3.54 2.93
C SER A 109 1.06 4.04 4.05
N MET A 110 1.19 5.31 4.41
CA MET A 110 0.39 5.90 5.49
C MET A 110 -1.12 5.76 5.27
N LYS A 111 -1.60 5.99 4.03
CA LYS A 111 -3.02 5.91 3.62
C LYS A 111 -3.92 6.54 4.71
N GLN A 112 -4.93 5.82 5.20
CA GLN A 112 -5.82 6.25 6.29
C GLN A 112 -5.30 5.93 7.71
N GLY A 113 -4.09 5.37 7.84
CA GLY A 113 -3.45 5.08 9.12
C GLY A 113 -4.06 3.94 9.94
N LEU A 114 -4.86 3.06 9.33
CA LEU A 114 -5.62 2.02 10.01
C LEU A 114 -4.75 0.97 10.76
N GLN A 115 -3.47 0.84 10.41
CA GLN A 115 -2.54 -0.10 11.06
C GLN A 115 -2.15 0.34 12.48
N TRP A 116 -1.94 1.64 12.67
CA TRP A 116 -1.19 2.18 13.80
C TRP A 116 -1.94 2.25 15.14
N PRO A 117 -3.27 2.46 15.21
CA PRO A 117 -3.99 2.43 16.48
C PRO A 117 -3.77 1.16 17.30
N ALA A 118 -3.76 0.00 16.64
CA ALA A 118 -3.53 -1.28 17.30
C ALA A 118 -2.09 -1.42 17.84
N LEU A 119 -1.09 -0.96 17.07
CA LEU A 119 0.31 -0.96 17.54
C LEU A 119 0.47 -0.01 18.73
N MET A 120 -0.11 1.18 18.68
CA MET A 120 -0.03 2.16 19.77
C MET A 120 -0.64 1.60 21.05
N GLN A 121 -1.81 0.96 20.98
CA GLN A 121 -2.41 0.28 22.13
C GLN A 121 -1.49 -0.82 22.70
N ALA A 122 -0.86 -1.62 21.83
CA ALA A 122 0.09 -2.65 22.27
C ALA A 122 1.34 -2.04 22.93
N LEU A 123 1.86 -0.92 22.40
CA LEU A 123 2.98 -0.18 22.99
C LEU A 123 2.62 0.41 24.37
N ALA A 124 1.42 0.95 24.55
CA ALA A 124 0.93 1.47 25.83
C ALA A 124 0.88 0.41 26.93
N LEU A 125 0.58 -0.84 26.56
CA LEU A 125 0.42 -1.96 27.49
C LEU A 125 1.73 -2.72 27.78
N ARG A 126 2.87 -2.25 27.26
CA ARG A 126 4.16 -2.93 27.45
C ARG A 126 4.57 -2.96 28.93
N PRO A 127 5.19 -4.05 29.39
CA PRO A 127 5.87 -4.07 30.68
C PRO A 127 6.94 -2.97 30.75
N GLY A 128 6.93 -2.17 31.82
CA GLY A 128 7.81 -1.01 31.97
C GLY A 128 7.24 0.30 31.42
N GLY A 129 6.03 0.28 30.84
CA GLY A 129 5.34 1.45 30.31
C GLY A 129 5.58 1.70 28.83
N PRO A 130 4.87 2.68 28.24
CA PRO A 130 5.02 3.04 26.83
C PRO A 130 6.41 3.62 26.54
N PRO A 131 7.02 3.28 25.38
CA PRO A 131 8.15 4.03 24.86
C PRO A 131 7.70 5.39 24.29
N ALA A 132 8.65 6.30 24.08
CA ALA A 132 8.43 7.41 23.15
C ALA A 132 8.31 6.84 21.73
N PHE A 133 7.23 7.19 21.02
CA PHE A 133 6.89 6.64 19.72
C PHE A 133 6.90 7.72 18.65
N ARG A 134 7.75 7.54 17.64
CA ARG A 134 7.76 8.35 16.43
C ARG A 134 7.17 7.58 15.26
N LEU A 135 6.33 8.22 14.45
CA LEU A 135 5.80 7.65 13.22
C LEU A 135 6.05 8.61 12.05
N THR A 136 6.73 8.11 11.03
CA THR A 136 6.86 8.79 9.74
C THR A 136 5.99 8.09 8.71
N GLY A 137 4.98 8.78 8.20
CA GLY A 137 4.07 8.26 7.20
C GLY A 137 4.35 8.84 5.83
N ILE A 138 4.58 7.98 4.83
CA ILE A 138 4.77 8.40 3.44
C ILE A 138 3.48 8.20 2.65
N GLY A 139 3.18 9.14 1.76
CA GLY A 139 2.05 9.04 0.84
C GLY A 139 2.22 9.88 -0.42
N PRO A 140 1.42 9.62 -1.46
CA PRO A 140 1.45 10.37 -2.70
C PRO A 140 0.88 11.78 -2.51
N PRO A 141 1.29 12.75 -3.36
CA PRO A 141 0.63 14.05 -3.40
C PRO A 141 -0.84 13.91 -3.80
N GLN A 142 -1.71 14.73 -3.24
CA GLN A 142 -3.12 14.75 -3.61
C GLN A 142 -3.38 15.69 -4.81
N PRO A 143 -4.26 15.32 -5.75
CA PRO A 143 -4.58 16.17 -6.91
C PRO A 143 -5.16 17.55 -6.54
N ASP A 144 -5.80 17.65 -5.39
CA ASP A 144 -6.43 18.87 -4.87
C ASP A 144 -5.53 19.69 -3.94
N ASN A 145 -4.24 19.32 -3.82
CA ASN A 145 -3.25 19.89 -2.91
C ASN A 145 -3.64 19.81 -1.42
N THR A 146 -4.56 18.93 -1.03
CA THR A 146 -4.81 18.64 0.37
C THR A 146 -3.68 17.83 0.99
N ASP A 147 -3.54 17.90 2.31
CA ASP A 147 -2.60 17.10 3.09
C ASP A 147 -3.36 16.09 3.99
N PRO A 148 -3.79 14.94 3.45
CA PRO A 148 -4.44 13.90 4.24
C PRO A 148 -3.49 13.28 5.26
N LEU A 149 -2.17 13.32 5.03
CA LEU A 149 -1.19 12.80 5.98
C LEU A 149 -1.23 13.59 7.28
N GLN A 150 -1.42 14.92 7.22
CA GLN A 150 -1.59 15.75 8.41
C GLN A 150 -2.85 15.37 9.21
N GLN A 151 -3.97 15.14 8.54
CA GLN A 151 -5.23 14.75 9.20
C GLN A 151 -5.10 13.41 9.93
N VAL A 152 -4.43 12.44 9.31
CA VAL A 152 -4.12 11.15 9.95
C VAL A 152 -3.22 11.35 11.16
N GLY A 153 -2.18 12.17 11.03
CA GLY A 153 -1.30 12.55 12.13
C GLY A 153 -2.04 13.11 13.34
N TRP A 154 -2.99 14.03 13.13
CA TRP A 154 -3.82 14.59 14.22
C TRP A 154 -4.68 13.54 14.92
N LYS A 155 -5.33 12.66 14.17
CA LYS A 155 -6.15 11.58 14.75
C LYS A 155 -5.30 10.63 15.59
N LEU A 156 -4.10 10.28 15.11
CA LEU A 156 -3.16 9.45 15.84
C LEU A 156 -2.62 10.16 17.09
N ALA A 157 -2.34 11.47 17.02
CA ALA A 157 -1.92 12.25 18.17
C ALA A 157 -2.99 12.31 19.28
N GLN A 158 -4.26 12.48 18.92
CA GLN A 158 -5.38 12.43 19.87
C GLN A 158 -5.49 11.06 20.56
N LEU A 159 -5.30 9.98 19.80
CA LEU A 159 -5.24 8.64 20.37
C LEU A 159 -4.06 8.50 21.32
N ALA A 160 -2.86 8.96 20.91
CA ALA A 160 -1.65 8.91 21.74
C ALA A 160 -1.84 9.61 23.09
N GLU A 161 -2.47 10.79 23.09
CA GLU A 161 -2.78 11.54 24.30
C GLU A 161 -3.72 10.76 25.22
N THR A 162 -4.75 10.13 24.66
CA THR A 162 -5.74 9.33 25.40
C THR A 162 -5.12 8.11 26.08
N ILE A 163 -4.08 7.53 25.49
CA ILE A 163 -3.38 6.34 26.01
C ILE A 163 -1.99 6.66 26.58
N HIS A 164 -1.70 7.94 26.79
CA HIS A 164 -0.49 8.46 27.43
C HIS A 164 0.84 7.99 26.81
N ILE A 165 0.93 7.99 25.48
CA ILE A 165 2.18 7.78 24.74
C ILE A 165 2.78 9.12 24.36
N GLU A 166 4.08 9.32 24.64
CA GLU A 166 4.84 10.42 24.05
C GLU A 166 4.96 10.16 22.53
N PHE A 167 4.26 10.96 21.73
CA PHE A 167 4.10 10.70 20.30
C PHE A 167 4.58 11.84 19.42
N GLU A 168 5.34 11.49 18.39
CA GLU A 168 5.81 12.40 17.34
C GLU A 168 5.37 11.87 15.97
N TYR A 169 4.74 12.71 15.16
CA TYR A 169 4.31 12.33 13.81
C TYR A 169 4.93 13.22 12.75
N ARG A 170 5.33 12.62 11.63
CA ARG A 170 5.79 13.31 10.44
C ARG A 170 5.17 12.71 9.18
N GLY A 171 4.36 13.49 8.47
CA GLY A 171 3.93 13.15 7.11
C GLY A 171 5.01 13.52 6.09
N PHE A 172 5.26 12.66 5.12
CA PHE A 172 6.17 12.91 4.01
C PHE A 172 5.50 12.61 2.67
N VAL A 173 5.42 13.62 1.80
CA VAL A 173 4.82 13.48 0.48
C VAL A 173 5.90 13.09 -0.53
N ALA A 174 5.67 12.00 -1.27
CA ALA A 174 6.58 11.53 -2.32
C ALA A 174 5.78 10.98 -3.51
N ASN A 175 6.21 11.28 -4.74
CA ASN A 175 5.62 10.68 -5.94
C ASN A 175 5.96 9.18 -6.05
N SER A 176 7.18 8.83 -5.65
CA SER A 176 7.66 7.45 -5.58
C SER A 176 8.54 7.27 -4.35
N LEU A 177 8.50 6.08 -3.76
CA LEU A 177 9.46 5.71 -2.72
C LEU A 177 10.92 5.78 -3.20
N ALA A 178 11.16 5.59 -4.51
CA ALA A 178 12.49 5.70 -5.09
C ALA A 178 13.06 7.14 -5.10
N ASP A 179 12.20 8.15 -4.85
CA ASP A 179 12.61 9.55 -4.73
C ASP A 179 13.06 9.89 -3.29
N LEU A 180 12.94 8.94 -2.35
CA LEU A 180 13.36 9.11 -0.96
C LEU A 180 14.88 8.96 -0.82
N GLU A 181 15.48 9.93 -0.14
CA GLU A 181 16.86 9.84 0.32
C GLU A 181 16.92 9.56 1.83
N PRO A 182 17.93 8.83 2.33
CA PRO A 182 18.01 8.44 3.74
C PRO A 182 17.91 9.61 4.73
N TYR A 183 18.53 10.75 4.41
CA TYR A 183 18.51 11.94 5.27
C TYR A 183 17.10 12.54 5.41
N MET A 184 16.20 12.30 4.46
CA MET A 184 14.83 12.81 4.52
C MET A 184 14.02 12.16 5.65
N LEU A 185 14.36 10.92 6.00
CA LEU A 185 13.68 10.12 7.02
C LEU A 185 14.05 10.53 8.46
N ASP A 186 15.07 11.41 8.62
CA ASP A 186 15.47 12.02 9.89
C ASP A 186 15.66 11.02 11.04
N VAL A 187 16.23 9.85 10.72
CA VAL A 187 16.46 8.78 11.68
C VAL A 187 17.52 9.20 12.70
N ARG A 188 17.21 9.00 13.99
CA ARG A 188 18.15 9.25 15.10
C ARG A 188 19.17 8.11 15.19
N PRO A 189 20.34 8.34 15.82
CA PRO A 189 21.31 7.27 16.05
C PRO A 189 20.70 6.02 16.70
N GLY A 190 21.14 4.83 16.28
CA GLY A 190 20.51 3.55 16.68
C GLY A 190 20.68 3.15 18.16
N ASP A 191 21.61 3.79 18.87
CA ASP A 191 21.74 3.72 20.32
C ASP A 191 20.69 4.56 21.06
N VAL A 192 20.09 5.54 20.37
CA VAL A 192 19.04 6.43 20.89
C VAL A 192 17.63 5.94 20.54
N GLU A 193 17.42 5.43 19.32
CA GLU A 193 16.09 5.11 18.78
C GLU A 193 16.13 3.82 17.96
N ALA A 194 15.21 2.89 18.25
CA ALA A 194 15.05 1.68 17.45
C ALA A 194 14.09 1.95 16.28
N VAL A 195 14.56 1.72 15.05
CA VAL A 195 13.77 2.01 13.83
C VAL A 195 13.17 0.73 13.26
N ALA A 196 11.92 0.79 12.78
CA ALA A 196 11.29 -0.21 11.94
C ALA A 196 10.84 0.42 10.62
N VAL A 197 11.05 -0.28 9.50
CA VAL A 197 10.49 0.11 8.19
C VAL A 197 9.34 -0.83 7.86
N ASN A 198 8.17 -0.27 7.54
CA ASN A 198 6.98 -1.01 7.19
C ASN A 198 6.57 -0.72 5.75
N SER A 199 6.41 -1.78 4.95
CA SER A 199 5.96 -1.70 3.56
C SER A 199 4.82 -2.70 3.33
N VAL A 200 3.64 -2.18 2.99
CA VAL A 200 2.44 -2.97 2.71
C VAL A 200 1.93 -2.63 1.32
N PHE A 201 2.19 -3.53 0.35
CA PHE A 201 1.82 -3.40 -1.06
C PHE A 201 2.49 -2.21 -1.78
N GLU A 202 3.75 -1.91 -1.46
CA GLU A 202 4.45 -0.74 -2.01
C GLU A 202 5.73 -1.07 -2.79
N LEU A 203 6.22 -2.32 -2.77
CA LEU A 203 7.39 -2.72 -3.54
C LEU A 203 7.03 -3.15 -4.96
N HIS A 204 5.89 -3.83 -5.17
CA HIS A 204 5.49 -4.28 -6.50
C HIS A 204 5.31 -3.13 -7.53
N PRO A 205 4.81 -1.91 -7.19
CA PRO A 205 4.73 -0.82 -8.15
C PRO A 205 6.10 -0.35 -8.63
N LEU A 206 7.15 -0.53 -7.83
CA LEU A 206 8.51 -0.13 -8.17
C LEU A 206 9.07 -0.95 -9.34
N LEU A 207 8.53 -2.15 -9.60
CA LEU A 207 8.94 -2.98 -10.74
C LEU A 207 8.65 -2.32 -12.09
N ALA A 208 7.73 -1.35 -12.15
CA ALA A 208 7.46 -0.57 -13.35
C ALA A 208 8.63 0.34 -13.78
N ARG A 209 9.55 0.66 -12.86
CA ARG A 209 10.71 1.54 -13.10
C ARG A 209 12.01 0.78 -12.79
N PRO A 210 12.84 0.45 -13.80
CA PRO A 210 14.10 -0.25 -13.57
C PRO A 210 14.98 0.43 -12.51
N GLY A 211 15.48 -0.35 -11.56
CA GLY A 211 16.36 0.11 -10.47
C GLY A 211 15.65 0.83 -9.30
N ALA A 212 14.34 1.06 -9.38
CA ALA A 212 13.60 1.74 -8.30
C ALA A 212 13.58 0.90 -7.00
N ILE A 213 13.42 -0.42 -7.11
CA ILE A 213 13.45 -1.31 -5.94
C ILE A 213 14.83 -1.31 -5.27
N ASP A 214 15.91 -1.37 -6.05
CA ASP A 214 17.28 -1.33 -5.51
C ASP A 214 17.58 -0.02 -4.80
N LYS A 215 17.11 1.10 -5.37
CA LYS A 215 17.21 2.43 -4.74
C LYS A 215 16.48 2.47 -3.41
N VAL A 216 15.24 1.98 -3.34
CA VAL A 216 14.46 1.92 -2.08
C VAL A 216 15.14 1.03 -1.05
N LEU A 217 15.58 -0.17 -1.44
CA LEU A 217 16.28 -1.09 -0.54
C LEU A 217 17.62 -0.51 -0.05
N ALA A 218 18.34 0.24 -0.89
CA ALA A 218 19.53 0.97 -0.48
C ALA A 218 19.20 2.06 0.55
N THR A 219 18.10 2.81 0.37
CA THR A 219 17.61 3.78 1.35
C THR A 219 17.22 3.12 2.67
N VAL A 220 16.51 1.99 2.63
CA VAL A 220 16.17 1.19 3.82
C VAL A 220 17.42 0.70 4.53
N LYS A 221 18.42 0.19 3.80
CA LYS A 221 19.68 -0.25 4.38
C LYS A 221 20.44 0.89 5.05
N ALA A 222 20.43 2.08 4.45
CA ALA A 222 21.14 3.25 4.96
C ALA A 222 20.58 3.75 6.30
N VAL A 223 19.29 3.55 6.58
CA VAL A 223 18.68 3.91 7.88
C VAL A 223 18.86 2.84 8.96
N GLN A 224 19.52 1.71 8.65
CA GLN A 224 19.89 0.66 9.60
C GLN A 224 18.74 0.22 10.54
N PRO A 225 17.58 -0.21 9.99
CA PRO A 225 16.43 -0.54 10.82
C PRO A 225 16.67 -1.81 11.62
N THR A 226 16.04 -1.87 12.79
CA THR A 226 15.97 -3.07 13.64
C THR A 226 15.19 -4.18 12.94
N ILE A 227 14.15 -3.81 12.21
CA ILE A 227 13.30 -4.73 11.44
C ILE A 227 12.75 -4.05 10.20
N VAL A 228 12.56 -4.83 9.14
CA VAL A 228 11.79 -4.44 7.95
C VAL A 228 10.63 -5.41 7.81
N THR A 229 9.39 -4.90 7.81
CA THR A 229 8.19 -5.68 7.52
C THR A 229 7.77 -5.42 6.08
N VAL A 230 7.59 -6.49 5.31
CA VAL A 230 7.14 -6.44 3.92
C VAL A 230 5.91 -7.32 3.77
N VAL A 231 4.84 -6.75 3.25
CA VAL A 231 3.64 -7.48 2.84
C VAL A 231 3.40 -7.23 1.37
N GLU A 232 3.40 -8.28 0.57
CA GLU A 232 3.13 -8.23 -0.87
C GLU A 232 2.07 -9.27 -1.28
N GLN A 233 1.52 -9.10 -2.48
CA GLN A 233 0.57 -10.05 -3.06
C GLN A 233 1.33 -11.20 -3.72
N GLU A 234 0.96 -12.44 -3.40
CA GLU A 234 1.40 -13.61 -4.14
C GLU A 234 0.50 -13.78 -5.37
N ALA A 235 1.07 -13.68 -6.57
CA ALA A 235 0.33 -13.71 -7.84
C ALA A 235 1.05 -14.52 -8.92
#